data_AF-A0A4Y9P5P4-F1
#
_entry.id   AF-A0A4Y9P5P4-F1
#
_cell.length_a   1.000
_cell.length_b   1.000
_cell.length_c   1.000
_cell.angle_alpha   90.00
_cell.angle_beta   90.00
_cell.angle_gamma   90.00
#
_symmetry.space_group_name_H-M   'P 1'
#
loop_
_entity.id
_entity.type
_entity.pdbx_description
1 polymer ?
#
loop_
_entity_poly.entity_id
_entity_poly.type
_entity_poly.pdbx_seq_one_letter_code
_entity_poly.pdbx_strand_id
1 'polypeptide(L)'
;MPSLRTHRIRAVTSSLVEGLAVGGLLAGREAPPWSRPRVLIATAAGALLVVDQLSVDLPRVLREARTLGTVAATPPEERRALVEAGVRAVAGGLALQLLDRPVRGRLARRGIRHPHRWFGAAAGLTQVAVVAPVYWRLAADRARREAELDAAIEAELQEIAAGH
;
A
#
# COMPACT_ATOMS: atom_id res chain seq x y z
N MET A 1 -4.95 17.39 14.00
CA MET A 1 -4.31 17.34 12.67
C MET A 1 -3.37 16.15 12.60
N PRO A 2 -3.38 15.36 11.51
CA PRO A 2 -2.38 14.32 11.33
C PRO A 2 -1.00 14.96 11.13
N SER A 3 -0.02 14.50 11.89
CA SER A 3 1.36 14.99 11.76
C SER A 3 2.08 14.28 10.61
N LEU A 4 3.20 14.84 10.12
CA LEU A 4 4.10 14.15 9.19
C LEU A 4 4.47 12.73 9.68
N ARG A 5 4.58 12.54 11.00
CA ARG A 5 4.83 11.23 11.62
C ARG A 5 3.68 10.25 11.37
N THR A 6 2.43 10.71 11.42
CA THR A 6 1.23 9.91 11.11
C THR A 6 1.26 9.43 9.66
N HIS A 7 1.59 10.32 8.72
CA HIS A 7 1.71 9.97 7.29
C HIS A 7 2.85 8.98 7.02
N ARG A 8 3.99 9.12 7.71
CA ARG A 8 5.13 8.19 7.59
C ARG A 8 4.85 6.81 8.19
N ILE A 9 4.27 6.75 9.39
CA ILE A 9 3.85 5.49 10.01
C ILE A 9 2.90 4.76 9.05
N ARG A 10 1.95 5.50 8.47
CA ARG A 10 1.01 4.95 7.50
C ARG A 10 1.69 4.39 6.26
N ALA A 11 2.62 5.12 5.66
CA ALA A 11 3.37 4.64 4.50
C ALA A 11 4.08 3.31 4.79
N VAL A 12 4.67 3.17 5.98
CA VAL A 12 5.31 1.92 6.42
C VAL A 12 4.25 0.82 6.58
N THR A 13 3.14 1.10 7.28
CA THR A 13 2.07 0.11 7.50
C THR A 13 1.49 -0.40 6.19
N SER A 14 1.12 0.47 5.24
CA SER A 14 0.54 0.05 3.95
C SER A 14 1.55 -0.74 3.10
N SER A 15 2.84 -0.37 3.16
CA SER A 15 3.90 -1.16 2.50
C SER A 15 4.01 -2.57 3.09
N LEU A 16 3.97 -2.69 4.43
CA LEU A 16 4.03 -3.97 5.13
C LEU A 16 2.79 -4.83 4.84
N VAL A 17 1.60 -4.22 4.82
CA VAL A 17 0.33 -4.86 4.45
C VAL A 17 0.44 -5.49 3.06
N GLU A 18 0.92 -4.74 2.06
CA GLU A 18 1.13 -5.28 0.72
C GLU A 18 2.16 -6.41 0.68
N GLY A 19 3.27 -6.24 1.39
CA GLY A 19 4.29 -7.28 1.52
C GLY A 19 3.74 -8.58 2.11
N LEU A 20 2.93 -8.47 3.16
CA LEU A 20 2.28 -9.62 3.79
C LEU A 20 1.26 -10.28 2.84
N ALA A 21 0.46 -9.50 2.11
CA ALA A 21 -0.50 -10.01 1.14
C ALA A 21 0.20 -10.78 0.01
N VAL A 22 1.23 -10.18 -0.61
CA VAL A 22 2.01 -10.81 -1.69
C VAL A 22 2.77 -12.04 -1.19
N GLY A 23 3.45 -11.93 -0.05
CA GLY A 23 4.21 -13.02 0.53
C GLY A 23 3.33 -14.20 0.94
N GLY A 24 2.17 -13.92 1.53
CA GLY A 24 1.16 -14.92 1.89
C GLY A 24 0.61 -15.65 0.66
N LEU A 25 0.24 -14.91 -0.38
CA LEU A 25 -0.24 -15.49 -1.65
C LEU A 25 0.80 -16.43 -2.27
N LEU A 26 2.08 -16.03 -2.30
CA LEU A 26 3.16 -16.85 -2.86
C LEU A 26 3.50 -18.07 -2.00
N ALA A 27 3.48 -17.93 -0.67
CA ALA A 27 3.63 -19.05 0.26
C ALA A 27 2.47 -20.06 0.12
N GLY A 28 1.25 -19.59 -0.14
CA GLY A 28 0.07 -20.43 -0.32
C GLY A 28 -0.03 -21.19 -1.66
N ARG A 29 0.83 -20.89 -2.65
CA ARG A 29 0.74 -21.47 -4.00
C ARG A 29 0.97 -22.98 -4.08
N GLU A 30 1.61 -23.57 -3.08
CA GLU A 30 1.84 -25.02 -3.04
C GLU A 30 0.56 -25.81 -2.76
N ALA A 31 -0.46 -25.19 -2.15
CA ALA A 31 -1.74 -25.84 -1.94
C ALA A 31 -2.52 -25.99 -3.27
N PRO A 32 -3.31 -27.06 -3.46
CA PRO A 32 -4.12 -27.26 -4.67
C PRO A 32 -5.00 -26.05 -4.98
N PRO A 33 -5.27 -25.76 -6.26
CA PRO A 33 -6.25 -24.75 -6.63
C PRO A 33 -7.58 -25.05 -5.94
N TRP A 34 -8.22 -24.04 -5.37
CA TRP A 34 -9.51 -24.13 -4.65
C TRP A 34 -9.49 -24.90 -3.31
N SER A 35 -8.33 -25.33 -2.83
CA SER A 35 -8.23 -25.87 -1.47
C SER A 35 -8.61 -24.80 -0.43
N ARG A 36 -9.28 -25.21 0.66
CA ARG A 36 -9.64 -24.34 1.78
C ARG A 36 -8.50 -23.43 2.25
N PRO A 37 -7.25 -23.90 2.50
CA PRO A 37 -6.15 -23.03 2.88
C PRO A 37 -5.83 -21.97 1.80
N ARG A 38 -5.89 -22.33 0.51
CA ARG A 38 -5.59 -21.39 -0.58
C ARG A 38 -6.65 -20.31 -0.72
N VAL A 39 -7.92 -20.67 -0.61
CA VAL A 39 -9.03 -19.72 -0.62
C VAL A 39 -8.92 -18.78 0.57
N LEU A 40 -8.70 -19.31 1.77
CA LEU A 40 -8.56 -18.48 2.98
C LEU A 40 -7.39 -17.50 2.88
N ILE A 41 -6.22 -17.93 2.39
CA ILE A 41 -5.06 -17.05 2.20
C ILE A 41 -5.37 -15.96 1.16
N ALA A 42 -5.99 -16.31 0.04
CA ALA A 42 -6.35 -15.35 -0.99
C ALA A 42 -7.39 -14.34 -0.50
N THR A 43 -8.42 -14.80 0.20
CA THR A 43 -9.45 -13.94 0.80
C THR A 43 -8.85 -13.04 1.88
N ALA A 44 -7.99 -13.57 2.75
CA ALA A 44 -7.32 -12.78 3.78
C ALA A 44 -6.42 -11.70 3.16
N ALA A 45 -5.63 -12.04 2.13
CA ALA A 45 -4.80 -11.08 1.41
C ALA A 45 -5.65 -9.98 0.74
N GLY A 46 -6.73 -10.36 0.06
CA GLY A 46 -7.65 -9.41 -0.55
C GLY A 46 -8.33 -8.51 0.49
N ALA A 47 -8.81 -9.07 1.60
CA ALA A 47 -9.41 -8.33 2.70
C ALA A 47 -8.42 -7.35 3.33
N LEU A 48 -7.16 -7.75 3.52
CA LEU A 48 -6.10 -6.90 4.06
C LEU A 48 -5.89 -5.65 3.20
N LEU A 49 -5.81 -5.84 1.87
CA LEU A 49 -5.65 -4.75 0.90
C LEU A 49 -6.88 -3.84 0.86
N VAL A 50 -8.08 -4.41 0.83
CA VAL A 50 -9.33 -3.64 0.83
C VAL A 50 -9.48 -2.82 2.10
N VAL A 51 -9.20 -3.41 3.27
CA VAL A 51 -9.27 -2.70 4.55
C VAL A 51 -8.23 -1.58 4.62
N ASP A 52 -7.01 -1.82 4.15
CA ASP A 52 -5.97 -0.78 4.09
C ASP A 52 -6.41 0.40 3.20
N GLN A 53 -6.89 0.14 1.99
CA GLN A 53 -7.36 1.20 1.08
C GLN A 53 -8.60 1.93 1.62
N LEU A 54 -9.59 1.21 2.12
CA LEU A 54 -10.81 1.81 2.68
C LEU A 54 -10.51 2.64 3.94
N SER A 55 -9.53 2.25 4.75
CA SER A 55 -9.12 3.06 5.91
C SER A 55 -8.55 4.43 5.53
N VAL A 56 -8.14 4.61 4.26
CA VAL A 56 -7.58 5.86 3.72
C VAL A 56 -8.68 6.73 3.19
N ASP A 57 -9.41 6.23 2.20
CA ASP A 57 -10.25 7.10 1.39
C ASP A 57 -11.63 7.23 2.00
N LEU A 58 -12.15 6.19 2.66
CA LEU A 58 -13.54 6.18 3.12
C LEU A 58 -13.85 7.29 4.14
N PRO A 59 -13.06 7.53 5.19
CA PRO A 59 -13.37 8.60 6.15
C PRO A 59 -13.31 9.99 5.52
N ARG A 60 -12.37 10.21 4.59
CA ARG A 60 -12.22 11.47 3.87
C ARG A 60 -13.37 11.69 2.90
N VAL A 61 -13.67 10.70 2.06
CA VAL A 61 -14.76 10.72 1.09
C VAL A 61 -16.11 10.91 1.80
N LEU A 62 -16.34 10.22 2.92
CA LEU A 62 -17.57 10.39 3.71
C LEU A 62 -17.68 11.80 4.31
N ARG A 63 -16.55 12.41 4.70
CA ARG A 63 -16.55 13.79 5.20
C ARG A 63 -16.85 14.77 4.07
N GLU A 64 -16.10 14.69 2.96
CA GLU A 64 -16.28 15.56 1.79
C GLU A 64 -17.69 15.47 1.22
N ALA A 65 -18.21 14.24 1.06
CA ALA A 65 -19.58 14.03 0.59
C ALA A 65 -20.63 14.65 1.52
N ARG A 66 -20.41 14.61 2.85
CA ARG A 66 -21.32 15.21 3.83
C ARG A 66 -21.22 16.74 3.89
N THR A 67 -20.04 17.31 3.71
CA THR A 67 -19.81 18.75 3.88
C THR A 67 -19.97 19.55 2.58
N LEU A 68 -19.57 18.98 1.46
CA LEU A 68 -19.48 19.65 0.16
C LEU A 68 -20.43 19.08 -0.89
N GLY A 69 -21.16 18.00 -0.57
CA GLY A 69 -22.06 17.30 -1.51
C GLY A 69 -21.35 16.66 -2.71
N THR A 70 -20.02 16.74 -2.75
CA THR A 70 -19.15 16.30 -3.85
C THR A 70 -17.90 15.64 -3.27
N VAL A 71 -17.29 14.76 -4.06
CA VAL A 71 -16.03 14.11 -3.71
C VAL A 71 -14.94 14.70 -4.60
N ALA A 72 -13.88 15.22 -4.00
CA ALA A 72 -12.81 15.81 -4.76
C ALA A 72 -12.09 14.72 -5.59
N ALA A 73 -11.78 15.03 -6.85
CA ALA A 73 -11.00 14.12 -7.67
C ALA A 73 -9.58 13.95 -7.10
N THR A 74 -9.05 12.73 -7.16
CA THR A 74 -7.66 12.45 -6.76
C THR A 74 -6.71 13.27 -7.64
N PRO A 75 -5.75 14.02 -7.06
CA PRO A 75 -4.81 14.81 -7.84
C PRO A 75 -4.00 13.96 -8.85
N PRO A 76 -3.67 14.51 -10.03
CA PRO A 76 -3.04 13.75 -11.11
C PRO A 76 -1.66 13.23 -10.74
N GLU A 77 -0.88 13.95 -9.94
CA GLU A 77 0.43 13.51 -9.44
C GLU A 77 0.33 12.31 -8.49
N GLU A 78 -0.71 12.28 -7.65
CA GLU A 78 -0.98 11.17 -6.73
C GLU A 78 -1.41 9.93 -7.52
N ARG A 79 -2.28 10.12 -8.52
CA ARG A 79 -2.66 9.04 -9.44
C ARG A 79 -1.46 8.47 -10.19
N ARG A 80 -0.54 9.32 -10.69
CA ARG A 80 0.68 8.87 -11.38
C ARG A 80 1.60 8.06 -10.47
N ALA A 81 1.78 8.50 -9.23
CA ALA A 81 2.60 7.77 -8.25
C ALA A 81 1.99 6.41 -7.90
N LEU A 82 0.67 6.31 -7.76
CA LEU A 82 -0.02 5.02 -7.54
C LEU A 82 0.12 4.09 -8.75
N VAL A 83 0.01 4.62 -9.97
CA VAL A 83 0.26 3.84 -11.19
C VAL A 83 1.72 3.36 -11.24
N GLU A 84 2.69 4.20 -10.89
CA GLU A 84 4.11 3.82 -10.81
C GLU A 84 4.32 2.69 -9.80
N ALA A 85 3.74 2.79 -8.60
CA ALA A 85 3.78 1.72 -7.61
C ALA A 85 3.16 0.42 -8.16
N GLY A 86 1.99 0.50 -8.79
CA GLY A 86 1.31 -0.65 -9.40
C GLY A 86 2.14 -1.31 -10.50
N VAL A 87 2.75 -0.52 -11.39
CA VAL A 87 3.62 -1.02 -12.46
C VAL A 87 4.85 -1.72 -11.87
N ARG A 88 5.49 -1.12 -10.86
CA ARG A 88 6.65 -1.73 -10.20
C ARG A 88 6.30 -3.01 -9.46
N ALA A 89 5.14 -3.04 -8.78
CA ALA A 89 4.63 -4.24 -8.12
C ALA A 89 4.38 -5.37 -9.12
N VAL A 90 3.74 -5.07 -10.26
CA VAL A 90 3.52 -6.04 -11.34
C VAL A 90 4.84 -6.54 -11.91
N ALA A 91 5.78 -5.65 -12.21
CA ALA A 91 7.11 -6.03 -12.71
C ALA A 91 7.87 -6.92 -11.72
N GLY A 92 7.84 -6.57 -10.42
CA GLY A 92 8.40 -7.39 -9.35
C GLY A 92 7.73 -8.77 -9.26
N GLY A 93 6.39 -8.82 -9.35
CA GLY A 93 5.63 -10.07 -9.35
C GLY A 93 5.98 -10.98 -10.55
N LEU A 94 6.16 -10.40 -11.74
CA LEU A 94 6.59 -11.13 -12.93
C LEU A 94 8.02 -11.68 -12.76
N ALA A 95 8.96 -10.86 -12.26
CA ALA A 95 10.32 -11.30 -11.98
C ALA A 95 10.34 -12.45 -10.96
N LEU A 96 9.52 -12.37 -9.92
CA LEU A 96 9.38 -13.44 -8.93
C LEU A 96 8.82 -14.74 -9.56
N GLN A 97 7.86 -14.65 -10.47
CA GLN A 97 7.37 -15.85 -11.19
C GLN A 97 8.47 -16.54 -11.99
N LEU A 98 9.35 -15.77 -12.64
CA LEU A 98 10.50 -16.32 -13.37
C LEU A 98 11.51 -17.01 -12.44
N LEU A 99 11.67 -16.48 -11.23
CA LEU A 99 12.62 -17.00 -10.23
C LEU A 99 12.06 -18.13 -9.36
N ASP A 100 10.74 -18.35 -9.34
CA ASP A 100 10.07 -19.29 -8.44
C ASP A 100 10.62 -20.72 -8.56
N ARG A 101 10.59 -21.30 -9.77
CA ARG A 101 11.10 -22.65 -10.02
C ARG A 101 12.60 -22.82 -9.71
N PRO A 102 13.52 -22.00 -10.23
CA PRO A 102 14.95 -22.19 -9.99
C PRO A 102 15.31 -22.00 -8.51
N VAL A 103 14.67 -21.05 -7.81
CA VAL A 103 14.92 -20.81 -6.39
C VAL A 103 14.42 -21.98 -5.55
N ARG A 104 13.19 -22.46 -5.76
CA ARG A 104 12.67 -23.64 -5.07
C ARG A 104 13.56 -24.86 -5.27
N GLY A 105 14.01 -25.12 -6.50
CA GLY A 105 14.91 -26.23 -6.80
C GLY A 105 16.27 -26.12 -6.11
N ARG A 106 16.82 -24.90 -5.93
CA ARG A 106 18.04 -24.70 -5.13
C ARG A 106 17.80 -24.89 -3.64
N LEU A 107 16.70 -24.36 -3.09
CA LEU A 107 16.38 -24.48 -1.67
C LEU A 107 16.08 -25.93 -1.27
N ALA A 108 15.37 -26.67 -2.13
CA ALA A 108 15.11 -28.10 -1.93
C ALA A 108 16.41 -28.92 -1.94
N ARG A 109 17.33 -28.63 -2.87
CA ARG A 109 18.67 -29.26 -2.89
C ARG A 109 19.51 -28.98 -1.64
N ARG A 110 19.23 -27.88 -0.93
CA ARG A 110 19.86 -27.54 0.35
C ARG A 110 19.15 -28.17 1.56
N GLY A 111 18.13 -29.01 1.35
CA GLY A 111 17.41 -29.70 2.43
C GLY A 111 16.39 -28.83 3.18
N ILE A 112 16.00 -27.68 2.63
CA ILE A 112 15.01 -26.80 3.27
C ILE A 112 13.62 -27.45 3.16
N ARG A 113 12.99 -27.73 4.31
CA ARG A 113 11.67 -28.41 4.40
C ARG A 113 10.54 -27.65 3.71
N HIS A 114 10.53 -26.32 3.77
CA HIS A 114 9.44 -25.48 3.25
C HIS A 114 9.96 -24.33 2.39
N PRO A 115 10.49 -24.61 1.18
CA PRO A 115 11.11 -23.61 0.32
C PRO A 115 10.12 -22.53 -0.15
N HIS A 116 8.84 -22.88 -0.27
CA HIS A 116 7.77 -21.94 -0.64
C HIS A 116 7.54 -20.84 0.41
N ARG A 117 7.72 -21.12 1.72
CA ARG A 117 7.55 -20.12 2.78
C ARG A 117 8.68 -19.09 2.75
N TRP A 118 9.91 -19.55 2.56
CA TRP A 118 11.08 -18.69 2.41
C TRP A 118 10.98 -17.83 1.15
N PHE A 119 10.52 -18.42 0.04
CA PHE A 119 10.27 -17.66 -1.19
C PHE A 119 9.16 -16.61 -1.00
N GLY A 120 8.06 -16.97 -0.33
CA GLY A 120 6.99 -16.03 0.01
C GLY A 120 7.49 -14.88 0.90
N ALA A 121 8.29 -15.17 1.93
CA ALA A 121 8.87 -14.14 2.79
C ALA A 121 9.79 -13.18 2.01
N ALA A 122 10.69 -13.72 1.18
CA ALA A 122 11.58 -12.91 0.34
C ALA A 122 10.81 -12.04 -0.66
N ALA A 123 9.74 -12.58 -1.25
CA ALA A 123 8.86 -11.85 -2.14
C ALA A 123 8.11 -10.72 -1.43
N GLY A 124 7.60 -10.97 -0.21
CA GLY A 124 6.96 -9.93 0.60
C GLY A 124 7.92 -8.79 0.93
N LEU A 125 9.16 -9.10 1.32
CA LEU A 125 10.20 -8.09 1.56
C LEU A 125 10.55 -7.31 0.29
N THR A 126 10.61 -7.99 -0.85
CA THR A 126 10.86 -7.34 -2.15
C THR A 126 9.73 -6.37 -2.49
N GLN A 127 8.46 -6.78 -2.28
CA GLN A 127 7.31 -5.91 -2.48
C GLN A 127 7.38 -4.66 -1.60
N VAL A 128 7.70 -4.82 -0.30
CA VAL A 128 7.90 -3.70 0.62
C VAL A 128 8.98 -2.76 0.09
N ALA A 129 10.14 -3.29 -0.29
CA ALA A 129 11.27 -2.48 -0.76
C ALA A 129 10.94 -1.70 -2.04
N VAL A 130 10.08 -2.25 -2.91
CA VAL A 130 9.67 -1.64 -4.17
C VAL A 130 8.65 -0.52 -3.96
N VAL A 131 7.67 -0.73 -3.08
CA VAL A 131 6.52 0.17 -2.94
C VAL A 131 6.74 1.21 -1.83
N ALA A 132 7.49 0.88 -0.77
CA ALA A 132 7.72 1.79 0.35
C ALA A 132 8.30 3.16 -0.04
N PRO A 133 9.26 3.28 -0.98
CA PRO A 133 9.74 4.59 -1.42
C PRO A 133 8.64 5.46 -2.05
N VAL A 134 7.69 4.85 -2.76
CA VAL A 134 6.57 5.55 -3.39
C VAL A 134 5.59 6.03 -2.33
N TYR A 135 5.22 5.16 -1.39
CA TYR A 135 4.33 5.55 -0.28
C TYR A 135 4.96 6.58 0.66
N TRP A 136 6.28 6.52 0.88
CA TRP A 136 6.98 7.51 1.67
C TRP A 136 6.95 8.89 1.02
N ARG A 137 7.15 8.97 -0.30
CA ARG A 137 7.02 10.22 -1.07
C ARG A 137 5.60 10.77 -1.02
N LEU A 138 4.60 9.92 -1.28
CA LEU A 138 3.19 10.29 -1.19
C LEU A 138 2.80 10.80 0.19
N ALA A 139 3.31 10.18 1.26
CA ALA A 139 3.10 10.62 2.63
C ALA A 139 3.67 12.03 2.89
N ALA A 140 4.87 12.32 2.36
CA ALA A 140 5.47 13.64 2.47
C ALA A 140 4.69 14.70 1.69
N ASP A 141 4.25 14.38 0.47
CA ASP A 141 3.49 15.29 -0.39
C ASP A 141 2.11 15.60 0.21
N ARG A 142 1.41 14.58 0.75
CA ARG A 142 0.13 14.78 1.47
C ARG A 142 0.30 15.65 2.71
N ALA A 143 1.34 15.42 3.51
CA ALA A 143 1.61 16.22 4.70
C ALA A 143 1.90 17.70 4.36
N ARG A 144 2.58 17.96 3.23
CA ARG A 144 2.84 19.33 2.75
C ARG A 144 1.56 20.02 2.30
N ARG A 145 0.72 19.35 1.51
CA ARG A 145 -0.56 19.91 1.05
C ARG A 145 -1.50 20.23 2.21
N GLU A 146 -1.56 19.36 3.23
CA GLU A 146 -2.35 19.65 4.43
C GLU A 146 -1.83 20.92 5.13
N ALA A 147 -0.51 21.07 5.30
CA ALA A 147 0.06 22.26 5.92
C ALA A 147 -0.16 23.54 5.11
N GLU A 148 -0.09 23.48 3.77
CA GLU A 148 -0.40 24.60 2.87
C GLU A 148 -1.87 25.02 2.97
N LEU A 149 -2.78 24.04 3.04
CA LEU A 149 -4.21 24.29 3.16
C LEU A 149 -4.56 24.91 4.51
N ASP A 150 -3.95 24.42 5.59
CA ASP A 150 -4.10 24.98 6.93
C ASP A 150 -3.58 26.43 7.00
N ALA A 151 -2.44 26.72 6.36
CA ALA A 151 -1.89 28.07 6.29
C ALA A 151 -2.78 29.02 5.45
N ALA A 152 -3.38 28.53 4.36
CA ALA A 152 -4.32 29.31 3.55
C ALA A 152 -5.60 29.65 4.33
N ILE A 153 -6.14 28.68 5.07
CA ILE A 153 -7.31 28.91 5.94
C ILE A 153 -6.98 29.93 7.03
N GLU A 154 -5.82 29.81 7.67
CA GLU A 154 -5.40 30.78 8.70
C GLU A 154 -5.21 32.18 8.13
N ALA A 155 -4.63 32.32 6.93
CA ALA A 155 -4.50 33.62 6.25
C ALA A 155 -5.87 34.24 5.93
N GLU A 156 -6.81 33.45 5.41
CA GLU A 156 -8.19 33.88 5.15
C GLU A 156 -8.90 34.34 6.43
N LEU A 157 -8.72 33.60 7.53
CA LEU A 157 -9.26 33.98 8.84
C LEU A 157 -8.65 35.28 9.38
N GLN A 158 -7.35 35.51 9.16
CA GLN A 158 -6.66 36.73 9.55
C GLN A 158 -7.09 37.94 8.71
N GLU A 159 -7.32 37.77 7.40
CA GLU A 159 -7.87 38.81 6.54
C GLU A 159 -9.28 39.21 6.96
N ILE A 160 -10.14 38.23 7.29
CA ILE A 160 -11.49 38.47 7.82
C ILE A 160 -11.43 39.20 9.18
N ALA A 161 -10.48 38.84 10.04
CA ALA A 161 -10.30 39.47 11.35
C ALA A 161 -9.71 40.89 11.26
N ALA A 162 -8.91 41.19 10.23
CA ALA A 162 -8.29 42.51 10.01
C ALA A 162 -9.16 43.47 9.19
N GLY A 163 -10.18 42.96 8.49
CA GLY A 163 -11.14 43.71 7.68
C GLY A 163 -12.37 44.26 8.42
N HIS A 164 -12.37 44.20 9.76
CA HIS A 164 -13.40 44.76 10.63
C HIS A 164 -12.82 45.73 11.66
#